data_AF-A0A967SGQ7-F1
#
_entry.id   AF-A0A967SGQ7-F1
#
_cell.length_a   1.000
_cell.length_b   1.000
_cell.length_c   1.000
_cell.angle_alpha   90.00
_cell.angle_beta   90.00
_cell.angle_gamma   90.00
#
_symmetry.space_group_name_H-M   'P 1'
#
loop_
_entity.id
_entity.type
_entity.pdbx_description
1 polymer ?
#
loop_
_entity_poly.entity_id
_entity_poly.type
_entity_poly.pdbx_seq_one_letter_code
_entity_poly.pdbx_strand_id
1 'polypeptide(L)'
;MALEEEGPDSVDPRTAFIRRFHLVHEFREFPLRDPFLPPALQPEDWAGECALSLFNYYHDLLAEPAARFVEPLVETLPAASPSTRAAKGV
;
A
#
# COMPACT_ATOMS: atom_id res chain seq x y z
N MET A 1 -18.01 -19.25 -13.45
CA MET A 1 -16.56 -19.03 -13.18
C MET A 1 -16.49 -18.61 -11.73
N ALA A 2 -16.27 -19.57 -10.84
CA ALA A 2 -16.19 -19.31 -9.41
C ALA A 2 -14.94 -18.49 -9.16
N LEU A 3 -15.10 -17.30 -8.57
CA LEU A 3 -13.98 -16.62 -7.94
C LEU A 3 -13.66 -17.50 -6.73
N GLU A 4 -12.57 -18.24 -6.80
CA GLU A 4 -12.01 -18.92 -5.64
C GLU A 4 -11.66 -17.81 -4.65
N GLU A 5 -12.52 -17.64 -3.63
CA GLU A 5 -12.29 -16.77 -2.47
C GLU A 5 -11.21 -17.43 -1.60
N GLU A 6 -10.01 -17.37 -2.13
CA GLU A 6 -8.73 -17.68 -1.51
C GLU A 6 -8.55 -16.70 -0.33
N GLY A 7 -8.78 -17.19 0.89
CA GLY A 7 -8.74 -16.39 2.11
C GLY A 7 -7.38 -15.71 2.34
N PRO A 8 -7.27 -14.76 3.27
CA PRO A 8 -6.04 -13.95 3.51
C PRO A 8 -4.76 -14.77 3.67
N ASP A 9 -4.85 -16.01 4.18
CA ASP A 9 -3.72 -16.91 4.38
C ASP A 9 -3.26 -17.68 3.13
N SER A 10 -3.96 -17.58 2.00
CA SER A 10 -3.65 -18.39 0.81
C SER A 10 -2.91 -17.63 -0.31
N VAL A 11 -2.67 -16.32 -0.13
CA VAL A 11 -1.83 -15.56 -1.05
C VAL A 11 -0.35 -15.81 -0.76
N ASP A 12 0.38 -16.36 -1.73
CA ASP A 12 1.83 -16.51 -1.70
C ASP A 12 2.53 -15.19 -1.26
N PRO A 13 3.44 -15.21 -0.25
CA PRO A 13 4.07 -13.99 0.29
C PRO A 13 4.75 -13.10 -0.76
N ARG A 14 5.42 -13.70 -1.76
CA ARG A 14 6.08 -12.94 -2.83
C ARG A 14 5.05 -12.23 -3.71
N THR A 15 3.98 -12.94 -4.06
CA THR A 15 2.85 -12.39 -4.81
C THR A 15 2.15 -11.28 -4.03
N ALA A 16 1.94 -11.45 -2.72
CA ALA A 16 1.37 -10.43 -1.86
C ALA A 16 2.21 -9.15 -1.84
N PHE A 17 3.54 -9.29 -1.72
CA PHE A 17 4.47 -8.15 -1.79
C PHE A 17 4.37 -7.40 -3.12
N ILE A 18 4.40 -8.12 -4.26
CA ILE A 18 4.30 -7.51 -5.60
C ILE A 18 2.97 -6.78 -5.75
N ARG A 19 1.85 -7.42 -5.39
CA ARG A 19 0.51 -6.82 -5.48
C ARG A 19 0.39 -5.57 -4.60
N ARG A 20 0.90 -5.63 -3.37
CA ARG A 20 0.90 -4.49 -2.43
C ARG A 20 1.73 -3.33 -2.96
N PHE A 21 2.88 -3.59 -3.57
CA PHE A 21 3.70 -2.57 -4.21
C PHE A 21 2.94 -1.87 -5.34
N HIS A 22 2.34 -2.64 -6.26
CA HIS A 22 1.54 -2.06 -7.36
C HIS A 22 0.33 -1.29 -6.85
N LEU A 23 -0.39 -1.82 -5.86
CA LEU A 23 -1.54 -1.14 -5.23
C LEU A 23 -1.15 0.26 -4.73
N VAL A 24 -0.06 0.36 -3.95
CA VAL A 24 0.44 1.65 -3.44
C VAL A 24 0.94 2.54 -4.58
N HIS A 25 1.63 1.95 -5.56
CA HIS A 25 2.17 2.69 -6.70
C HIS A 25 1.08 3.37 -7.53
N GLU A 26 -0.01 2.65 -7.84
CA GLU A 26 -1.13 3.20 -8.60
C GLU A 26 -1.93 4.20 -7.74
N PHE A 27 -2.17 3.87 -6.47
CA PHE A 27 -2.97 4.72 -5.58
C PHE A 27 -2.29 6.07 -5.26
N ARG A 28 -0.97 6.19 -5.33
CA ARG A 28 -0.25 7.43 -4.98
C ARG A 28 -0.67 8.65 -5.82
N GLU A 29 -1.20 8.44 -7.02
CA GLU A 29 -1.66 9.54 -7.88
C GLU A 29 -3.10 9.97 -7.54
N PHE A 30 -3.88 9.10 -6.89
CA PHE A 30 -5.28 9.37 -6.57
C PHE A 30 -5.46 10.60 -5.66
N PRO A 31 -4.70 10.76 -4.55
CA PRO A 31 -4.75 11.97 -3.72
C PRO A 31 -4.43 13.28 -4.46
N LEU A 32 -3.75 13.22 -5.61
CA LEU A 32 -3.48 14.42 -6.42
C LEU A 32 -4.66 14.80 -7.32
N ARG A 33 -5.57 13.86 -7.56
CA ARG A 33 -6.78 14.02 -8.37
C ARG A 33 -8.04 14.16 -7.52
N ASP A 34 -8.02 13.68 -6.28
CA ASP A 34 -9.14 13.76 -5.35
C ASP A 34 -9.43 15.22 -4.97
N PRO A 35 -10.67 15.71 -5.18
CA PRO A 35 -11.02 17.09 -4.82
C PRO A 35 -11.14 17.32 -3.30
N PHE A 36 -11.17 16.27 -2.47
CA PHE A 36 -11.36 16.32 -1.01
C PHE A 36 -12.57 17.14 -0.56
N LEU A 37 -13.63 17.12 -1.37
CA LEU A 37 -14.86 17.85 -1.09
C LEU A 37 -15.83 16.99 -0.26
N PRO A 38 -16.66 17.62 0.61
CA PRO A 38 -17.79 16.96 1.23
C PRO A 38 -18.70 16.29 0.17
N PRO A 39 -19.40 15.19 0.48
CA PRO A 39 -20.19 14.44 -0.50
C PRO A 39 -21.18 15.30 -1.32
N ALA A 40 -21.80 16.29 -0.69
CA ALA A 40 -22.74 17.21 -1.35
C ALA A 40 -22.11 18.15 -2.39
N LEU A 41 -20.79 18.24 -2.45
CA LEU A 41 -20.02 19.14 -3.33
C LEU A 41 -19.13 18.37 -4.32
N GLN A 42 -19.18 17.05 -4.33
CA GLN A 42 -18.39 16.24 -5.26
C GLN A 42 -18.97 16.30 -6.67
N PRO A 43 -18.14 16.12 -7.72
CA PRO A 43 -18.62 15.91 -9.07
C PRO A 43 -19.64 14.76 -9.14
N GLU A 44 -20.61 14.86 -10.04
CA GLU A 44 -21.53 13.76 -10.34
C GLU A 44 -20.72 12.52 -10.73
N ASP A 45 -21.08 11.36 -10.16
CA ASP A 45 -20.40 10.07 -10.34
C ASP A 45 -18.93 9.99 -9.86
N TRP A 46 -18.48 10.87 -8.95
CA TRP A 46 -17.14 10.74 -8.37
C TRP A 46 -17.01 9.48 -7.50
N ALA A 47 -16.14 8.54 -7.92
CA ALA A 47 -15.94 7.26 -7.24
C ALA A 47 -14.93 7.29 -6.09
N GLY A 48 -14.69 8.44 -5.46
CA GLY A 48 -13.61 8.62 -4.50
C GLY A 48 -13.69 7.71 -3.27
N GLU A 49 -14.87 7.61 -2.65
CA GLU A 49 -15.08 6.72 -1.50
C GLU A 49 -14.90 5.24 -1.87
N CYS A 50 -15.38 4.84 -3.04
CA CYS A 50 -15.21 3.47 -3.55
C CYS A 50 -13.73 3.15 -3.78
N ALA A 51 -12.98 4.07 -4.38
CA ALA A 51 -11.54 3.91 -4.60
C ALA A 51 -10.76 3.78 -3.28
N LEU A 52 -11.05 4.65 -2.31
CA LEU A 52 -10.42 4.60 -0.98
C LEU A 52 -10.77 3.31 -0.22
N SER A 53 -12.04 2.90 -0.27
CA SER A 53 -12.50 1.66 0.38
C SER A 53 -11.82 0.43 -0.21
N LEU A 54 -11.72 0.35 -1.53
CA LEU A 54 -11.05 -0.74 -2.23
C LEU A 54 -9.55 -0.77 -1.94
N PHE A 55 -8.91 0.40 -1.91
CA PHE A 55 -7.51 0.52 -1.53
C PHE A 55 -7.27 0.00 -0.12
N ASN A 56 -8.04 0.48 0.87
CA ASN A 56 -7.87 0.05 2.26
C ASN A 56 -8.08 -1.46 2.41
N TYR A 57 -9.11 -2.01 1.77
CA TYR A 57 -9.39 -3.45 1.79
C TYR A 57 -8.19 -4.28 1.33
N TYR A 58 -7.66 -4.02 0.12
CA TYR A 58 -6.53 -4.79 -0.40
C TYR A 58 -5.22 -4.45 0.29
N HIS A 59 -5.06 -3.21 0.75
CA HIS A 59 -3.91 -2.82 1.54
C HIS A 59 -3.86 -3.67 2.80
N ASP A 60 -4.94 -3.77 3.56
CA ASP A 60 -4.94 -4.51 4.82
C ASP A 60 -4.86 -6.03 4.57
N LEU A 61 -5.57 -6.54 3.56
CA LEU A 61 -5.51 -7.94 3.15
C LEU A 61 -4.08 -8.40 2.82
N LEU A 62 -3.30 -7.55 2.14
CA LEU A 62 -1.96 -7.90 1.67
C LEU A 62 -0.85 -7.55 2.67
N ALA A 63 -1.16 -6.85 3.78
CA ALA A 63 -0.15 -6.30 4.68
C ALA A 63 0.72 -7.39 5.32
N GLU A 64 0.08 -8.35 5.99
CA GLU A 64 0.75 -9.46 6.68
C GLU A 64 1.51 -10.40 5.73
N PRO A 65 0.89 -10.97 4.67
CA PRO A 65 1.62 -11.89 3.78
C PRO A 65 2.77 -11.19 3.02
N ALA A 66 2.65 -9.90 2.69
CA ALA A 66 3.75 -9.15 2.10
C ALA A 66 4.91 -8.93 3.10
N ALA A 67 4.62 -8.70 4.38
CA ALA A 67 5.64 -8.52 5.41
C ALA A 67 6.51 -9.77 5.58
N ARG A 68 5.89 -10.95 5.61
CA ARG A 68 6.60 -12.25 5.68
C ARG A 68 7.61 -12.47 4.56
N PHE A 69 7.40 -11.87 3.38
CA PHE A 69 8.36 -11.94 2.29
C PHE A 69 9.62 -11.09 2.54
N VAL A 70 9.50 -9.97 3.24
CA VAL A 70 10.57 -8.98 3.44
C VAL A 70 11.31 -9.18 4.77
N GLU A 71 10.62 -9.72 5.78
CA GLU A 71 11.16 -9.89 7.14
C GLU A 71 12.54 -10.60 7.17
N PRO A 72 12.77 -11.74 6.49
CA PRO A 72 14.09 -12.37 6.49
C PRO A 72 15.20 -11.52 5.85
N LEU A 73 14.85 -10.66 4.89
CA LEU A 73 15.81 -9.75 4.25
C LEU A 73 16.25 -8.66 5.22
N VAL A 74 15.33 -8.14 6.03
CA VAL A 74 15.61 -7.08 7.01
C VAL A 74 16.50 -7.61 8.13
N GLU A 75 16.26 -8.83 8.60
CA GLU A 75 17.10 -9.47 9.63
C GLU A 75 18.54 -9.72 9.18
N THR A 76 18.76 -9.92 7.87
CA THR A 76 20.09 -10.18 7.30
C THR A 76 20.90 -8.92 7.07
N LEU A 77 20.27 -7.73 7.05
CA LEU A 77 20.98 -6.48 6.83
C LEU A 77 21.78 -6.09 8.09
N PRO A 78 23.09 -5.81 7.97
CA PRO A 78 23.84 -5.27 9.10
C PRO A 78 23.18 -3.95 9.54
N ALA A 79 23.09 -3.73 10.85
CA ALA A 79 22.56 -2.50 11.41
C ALA A 79 23.20 -1.31 10.68
N ALA A 80 22.37 -0.51 10.01
CA ALA A 80 22.85 0.62 9.23
C ALA A 80 23.69 1.52 10.15
N SER A 81 24.95 1.75 9.79
CA SER A 81 25.77 2.75 10.47
C SER A 81 25.00 4.08 10.45
N PRO A 82 24.95 4.81 11.59
CA PRO A 82 24.27 6.09 11.63
C PRO A 82 24.92 6.98 10.57
N SER A 83 24.15 7.31 9.52
CA SER A 83 24.57 8.30 8.54
C SER A 83 24.62 9.63 9.28
N THR A 84 25.83 10.05 9.64
CA THR A 84 26.08 11.39 10.19
C THR A 84 25.67 12.40 9.12
N ARG A 85 24.44 12.90 9.19
CA ARG A 85 24.05 14.11 8.47
C ARG A 85 24.77 15.27 9.14
N ALA A 86 25.98 15.56 8.67
CA ALA A 86 26.73 16.73 9.09
C ALA A 86 25.85 17.97 8.92
N ALA A 87 25.64 18.71 10.02
CA ALA A 87 24.88 19.93 10.06
C ALA A 87 25.47 20.93 9.05
N LYS A 88 24.63 21.43 8.15
CA LYS A 88 24.96 22.58 7.31
C LYS A 88 24.95 23.81 8.22
N GLY A 89 26.13 24.24 8.64
CA GLY A 89 26.33 25.50 9.34
C GLY A 89 25.84 26.67 8.49
N VAL A 90 25.07 27.55 9.13
CA VAL A 90 24.67 28.88 8.66
C VAL A 90 25.85 29.84 8.80
#